data_AF-A0A212IYP6-F1
#
_entry.id   AF-A0A212IYP6-F1
#
_cell.length_a   1.000
_cell.length_b   1.000
_cell.length_c   1.000
_cell.angle_alpha   90.00
_cell.angle_beta   90.00
_cell.angle_gamma   90.00
#
_symmetry.space_group_name_H-M   'P 1'
#
loop_
_entity.id
_entity.type
_entity.pdbx_description
1 polymer ?
#
loop_
_entity_poly.entity_id
_entity_poly.type
_entity_poly.pdbx_seq_one_letter_code
_entity_poly.pdbx_strand_id
1 'polypeptide(L)'
;MSEKPIIEVKGLWKRYGLPPFLPWKKQHVADHEWALRDINFTLPRGGSLGILGRNGAGKSTLLKVLAGVTPPDKGTVNVYGRIFPMIELTAGMSMELSGRENIAILGTMMGLSRTEIQAVAAKVEDFSELGDWLLRPVWQYSSGMVSRLAFGIALYVQAELLIVDEALSVGDIMFQKKCLNAIYAMLEQGVSLLFVSHSPAAITRICTDGMLLESGKMLYYGTSMETLDEYYATLGIAGKTTRKLLPEDQRQGSGDMRVTSIEFLDSKGNVIDAPITGAAATFKINYTAKTPIRGYGIALVIKNSRDEILLFLNSAKADLGPLPQGNGAILCTVPALPLLEKGLVLTVKVKGDIVFDIVENAVTFDMVIPKGALIADARAGVIWCEQAWTIDKSTQGQP
;
A
#
# COMPACT_ATOMS: atom_id res chain seq x y z
N MET A 1 -7.12 35.03 0.59
CA MET A 1 -6.17 34.50 -0.42
C MET A 1 -5.97 33.03 -0.09
N SER A 2 -6.29 32.10 -1.00
CA SER A 2 -6.03 30.68 -0.72
C SER A 2 -4.53 30.47 -0.64
N GLU A 3 -4.09 29.65 0.30
CA GLU A 3 -2.69 29.28 0.45
C GLU A 3 -2.20 28.57 -0.82
N LYS A 4 -0.93 28.79 -1.22
CA LYS A 4 -0.36 28.11 -2.40
C LYS A 4 -0.24 26.61 -2.12
N PRO A 5 -0.48 25.73 -3.12
CA PRO A 5 -0.26 24.30 -2.96
C PRO A 5 1.21 24.01 -2.62
N ILE A 6 1.51 22.84 -2.05
CA ILE A 6 2.89 22.41 -1.81
C ILE A 6 3.56 21.95 -3.12
N ILE A 7 2.78 21.33 -4.03
CA ILE A 7 3.23 20.91 -5.36
C ILE A 7 2.22 21.37 -6.41
N GLU A 8 2.70 21.95 -7.51
CA GLU A 8 1.92 22.22 -8.70
C GLU A 8 2.67 21.73 -9.94
N VAL A 9 2.07 20.80 -10.68
CA VAL A 9 2.63 20.23 -11.91
C VAL A 9 1.68 20.48 -13.07
N LYS A 10 2.18 21.10 -14.14
CA LYS A 10 1.42 21.40 -15.37
C LYS A 10 2.17 20.91 -16.60
N GLY A 11 1.54 20.02 -17.35
CA GLY A 11 2.01 19.49 -18.62
C GLY A 11 3.41 18.89 -18.54
N LEU A 12 3.71 18.11 -17.49
CA LEU A 12 5.05 17.55 -17.27
C LEU A 12 5.34 16.42 -18.25
N TRP A 13 6.46 16.54 -18.98
CA TRP A 13 7.04 15.47 -19.79
C TRP A 13 8.48 15.19 -19.38
N LYS A 14 8.86 13.91 -19.40
CA LYS A 14 10.24 13.46 -19.14
C LYS A 14 10.61 12.29 -20.05
N ARG A 15 11.79 12.35 -20.66
CA ARG A 15 12.40 11.23 -21.40
C ARG A 15 13.78 10.89 -20.86
N TYR A 16 14.20 9.65 -21.09
CA TYR A 16 15.58 9.21 -20.90
C TYR A 16 16.09 8.66 -22.23
N GLY A 17 17.35 8.94 -22.56
CA GLY A 17 17.94 8.60 -23.86
C GLY A 17 19.07 9.54 -24.23
N LEU A 18 19.69 9.29 -25.38
CA LEU A 18 20.75 10.16 -25.89
C LEU A 18 20.20 11.57 -26.20
N PRO A 19 20.98 12.63 -25.96
CA PRO A 19 20.58 13.97 -26.35
C PRO A 19 20.31 14.00 -27.86
N PRO A 20 19.24 14.69 -28.32
CA PRO A 20 18.82 14.65 -29.73
C PRO A 20 19.86 15.24 -30.71
N PHE A 21 20.91 15.89 -30.20
CA PHE A 21 21.95 16.55 -30.97
C PHE A 21 23.24 15.74 -31.13
N LEU A 22 23.37 14.54 -30.55
CA LEU A 22 24.57 13.71 -30.67
C LEU A 22 24.49 12.74 -31.87
N PRO A 23 25.49 12.71 -32.78
CA PRO A 23 25.44 11.97 -34.03
C PRO A 23 25.93 10.52 -33.90
N TRP A 24 25.47 9.77 -32.88
CA TRP A 24 25.87 8.37 -32.68
C TRP A 24 24.84 7.39 -33.26
N LYS A 25 25.34 6.32 -33.90
CA LYS A 25 24.53 5.32 -34.62
C LYS A 25 23.46 4.73 -33.69
N LYS A 26 22.20 4.77 -34.14
CA LYS A 26 20.96 4.26 -33.53
C LYS A 26 20.94 2.75 -33.17
N GLN A 27 22.06 2.04 -33.22
CA GLN A 27 22.08 0.56 -33.13
C GLN A 27 21.88 -0.01 -31.72
N HIS A 28 21.92 0.81 -30.66
CA HIS A 28 21.77 0.33 -29.27
C HIS A 28 20.72 1.08 -28.43
N VAL A 29 19.91 1.97 -29.02
CA VAL A 29 18.93 2.78 -28.28
C VAL A 29 17.57 2.59 -28.93
N ALA A 30 16.68 1.82 -28.29
CA ALA A 30 15.28 1.75 -28.67
C ALA A 30 14.67 3.16 -28.66
N ASP A 31 13.76 3.44 -29.60
CA ASP A 31 13.15 4.76 -29.76
C ASP A 31 12.66 5.33 -28.42
N HIS A 32 13.04 6.59 -28.17
CA HIS A 32 12.71 7.45 -27.03
C HIS A 32 11.38 7.13 -26.33
N GLU A 33 11.40 6.23 -25.34
CA GLU A 33 10.25 6.07 -24.47
C GLU A 33 10.19 7.23 -23.48
N TRP A 34 9.18 8.06 -23.66
CA TRP A 34 8.80 9.05 -22.66
C TRP A 34 8.42 8.31 -21.37
N ALA A 35 9.22 8.53 -20.32
CA ALA A 35 9.00 8.02 -18.99
C ALA A 35 7.84 8.74 -18.28
N LEU A 36 7.60 10.02 -18.62
CA LEU A 36 6.40 10.77 -18.22
C LEU A 36 5.84 11.57 -19.42
N ARG A 37 4.52 11.60 -19.53
CA ARG A 37 3.77 12.22 -20.62
C ARG A 37 2.58 12.98 -20.06
N ASP A 38 2.62 14.30 -20.18
CA ASP A 38 1.53 15.21 -19.87
C ASP A 38 0.91 15.03 -18.48
N ILE A 39 1.77 14.94 -17.45
CA ILE A 39 1.31 14.81 -16.07
C ILE A 39 0.84 16.19 -15.55
N ASN A 40 -0.34 16.22 -14.93
CA ASN A 40 -0.99 17.43 -14.43
C ASN A 40 -1.64 17.14 -13.06
N PHE A 41 -1.15 17.74 -11.98
CA PHE A 41 -1.77 17.59 -10.65
C PHE A 41 -1.32 18.67 -9.69
N THR A 42 -2.04 18.81 -8.57
CA THR A 42 -1.72 19.75 -7.49
C THR A 42 -1.87 19.08 -6.14
N LEU A 43 -0.84 19.12 -5.30
CA LEU A 43 -0.95 18.66 -3.91
C LEU A 43 -1.15 19.88 -3.00
N PRO A 44 -2.27 19.99 -2.27
CA PRO A 44 -2.43 21.03 -1.26
C PRO A 44 -1.44 20.84 -0.10
N ARG A 45 -1.14 21.93 0.62
CA ARG A 45 -0.36 21.86 1.87
C ARG A 45 -1.10 21.02 2.92
N GLY A 46 -0.37 20.15 3.61
CA GLY A 46 -0.92 19.16 4.54
C GLY A 46 -1.63 17.99 3.87
N GLY A 47 -1.70 17.95 2.53
CA GLY A 47 -2.25 16.83 1.79
C GLY A 47 -1.28 15.65 1.73
N SER A 48 -1.84 14.43 1.61
CA SER A 48 -1.06 13.21 1.41
C SER A 48 -1.48 12.50 0.13
N LEU A 49 -0.53 12.31 -0.80
CA LEU A 49 -0.76 11.71 -2.11
C LEU A 49 0.00 10.39 -2.24
N GLY A 50 -0.74 9.31 -2.48
CA GLY A 50 -0.18 8.01 -2.81
C GLY A 50 -0.08 7.79 -4.33
N ILE A 51 1.02 7.23 -4.82
CA ILE A 51 1.20 6.93 -6.24
C ILE A 51 1.22 5.41 -6.45
N LEU A 52 0.19 4.91 -7.15
CA LEU A 52 0.07 3.54 -7.63
C LEU A 52 0.49 3.41 -9.10
N GLY A 53 0.90 2.22 -9.48
CA GLY A 53 1.24 1.87 -10.86
C GLY A 53 2.19 0.69 -10.96
N ARG A 54 2.19 0.02 -12.10
CA ARG A 54 3.08 -1.12 -12.37
C ARG A 54 4.56 -0.71 -12.40
N ASN A 55 5.45 -1.69 -12.42
CA ASN A 55 6.88 -1.45 -12.70
C ASN A 55 7.02 -0.82 -14.09
N GLY A 56 7.86 0.21 -14.20
CA GLY A 56 8.00 0.98 -15.43
C GLY A 56 6.90 2.03 -15.69
N ALA A 57 5.94 2.23 -14.78
CA ALA A 57 4.88 3.24 -14.96
C ALA A 57 5.35 4.70 -14.89
N GLY A 58 6.58 4.96 -14.45
CA GLY A 58 7.15 6.31 -14.32
C GLY A 58 7.20 6.87 -12.89
N LYS A 59 6.83 6.09 -11.86
CA LYS A 59 6.79 6.53 -10.44
C LYS A 59 8.12 7.14 -9.97
N SER A 60 9.22 6.40 -10.03
CA SER A 60 10.54 6.90 -9.60
C SER A 60 11.04 8.07 -10.47
N THR A 61 10.65 8.13 -11.74
CA THR A 61 10.93 9.29 -12.60
C THR A 61 10.19 10.53 -12.12
N LEU A 62 8.92 10.40 -11.78
CA LEU A 62 8.12 11.49 -11.21
C LEU A 62 8.74 11.98 -9.90
N LEU A 63 9.15 11.07 -9.01
CA LEU A 63 9.83 11.42 -7.78
C LEU A 63 11.13 12.20 -8.01
N LYS A 64 11.99 11.74 -8.93
CA LYS A 64 13.25 12.43 -9.26
C LYS A 64 13.02 13.83 -9.82
N VAL A 65 11.95 14.04 -10.60
CA VAL A 65 11.60 15.36 -11.10
C VAL A 65 11.07 16.26 -9.97
N LEU A 66 10.17 15.75 -9.13
CA LEU A 66 9.61 16.50 -7.98
C LEU A 66 10.67 16.86 -6.94
N ALA A 67 11.63 15.97 -6.70
CA ALA A 67 12.75 16.20 -5.79
C ALA A 67 13.85 17.11 -6.37
N GLY A 68 13.71 17.56 -7.62
CA GLY A 68 14.69 18.42 -8.28
C GLY A 68 15.99 17.71 -8.71
N VAL A 69 16.03 16.38 -8.63
CA VAL A 69 17.20 15.57 -9.05
C VAL A 69 17.39 15.62 -10.56
N THR A 70 16.29 15.65 -11.32
CA THR A 70 16.36 15.80 -12.79
C THR A 70 15.32 16.80 -13.29
N PRO A 71 15.66 17.72 -14.21
CA PRO A 71 14.71 18.69 -14.73
C PRO A 71 13.68 18.01 -15.67
N PRO A 72 12.48 18.58 -15.82
CA PRO A 72 11.52 18.16 -16.85
C PRO A 72 12.03 18.51 -18.25
N ASP A 73 11.61 17.74 -19.28
CA ASP A 73 11.85 18.09 -20.69
C ASP A 73 10.82 19.10 -21.21
N LYS A 74 9.58 19.04 -20.71
CA LYS A 74 8.50 19.99 -20.99
C LYS A 74 7.61 20.17 -19.76
N GLY A 75 6.87 21.27 -19.74
CA GLY A 75 5.96 21.62 -18.65
C GLY A 75 6.64 22.36 -17.52
N THR A 76 5.88 22.58 -16.45
CA THR A 76 6.34 23.29 -15.25
C THR A 76 6.09 22.44 -14.01
N VAL A 77 7.10 22.35 -13.16
CA VAL A 77 7.03 21.69 -11.85
C VAL A 77 7.44 22.71 -10.80
N ASN A 78 6.49 23.10 -9.97
CA ASN A 78 6.71 24.00 -8.84
C ASN A 78 6.53 23.22 -7.55
N VAL A 79 7.54 23.23 -6.68
CA VAL A 79 7.43 22.71 -5.32
C VAL A 79 7.74 23.84 -4.36
N TYR A 80 6.80 24.12 -3.46
CA TYR A 80 6.83 25.27 -2.58
C TYR A 80 7.12 24.82 -1.16
N GLY A 81 8.39 24.88 -0.72
CA GLY A 81 8.78 24.57 0.66
C GLY A 81 10.03 23.72 0.73
N ARG A 82 10.47 23.39 1.96
CA ARG A 82 11.60 22.49 2.19
C ARG A 82 11.20 21.04 1.91
N ILE A 83 11.86 20.40 0.95
CA ILE A 83 11.63 19.00 0.57
C ILE A 83 12.72 18.14 1.19
N PHE A 84 12.35 17.06 1.88
CA PHE A 84 13.29 15.98 2.19
C PHE A 84 12.93 14.73 1.35
N PRO A 85 13.64 14.48 0.24
CA PRO A 85 13.37 13.32 -0.59
C PRO A 85 13.98 12.06 0.01
N MET A 86 13.17 11.18 0.60
CA MET A 86 13.56 9.83 1.01
C MET A 86 13.54 8.85 -0.16
N ILE A 87 13.92 9.31 -1.36
CA ILE A 87 14.03 8.48 -2.57
C ILE A 87 15.33 7.67 -2.51
N GLU A 88 16.38 8.25 -1.90
CA GLU A 88 17.64 7.60 -1.58
C GLU A 88 17.95 7.96 -0.13
N LEU A 89 17.58 7.06 0.80
CA LEU A 89 17.63 7.31 2.24
C LEU A 89 19.02 7.81 2.71
N THR A 90 20.09 7.35 2.05
CA THR A 90 21.48 7.69 2.37
C THR A 90 22.04 8.85 1.55
N ALA A 91 21.24 9.50 0.70
CA ALA A 91 21.72 10.59 -0.15
C ALA A 91 22.28 11.75 0.70
N GLY A 92 23.49 12.19 0.36
CA GLY A 92 24.19 13.26 1.09
C GLY A 92 24.88 12.81 2.39
N MET A 93 24.75 11.54 2.79
CA MET A 93 25.54 10.99 3.89
C MET A 93 26.99 10.70 3.46
N SER A 94 27.93 10.87 4.38
CA SER A 94 29.31 10.40 4.24
C SER A 94 29.56 9.23 5.17
N MET A 95 30.09 8.15 4.60
CA MET A 95 30.37 6.91 5.32
C MET A 95 31.56 7.06 6.27
N GLU A 96 32.47 7.98 5.96
CA GLU A 96 33.67 8.32 6.74
C GLU A 96 33.34 9.10 8.01
N LEU A 97 32.23 9.83 8.00
CA LEU A 97 31.80 10.66 9.10
C LEU A 97 30.96 9.89 10.11
N SER A 98 30.94 10.37 11.34
CA SER A 98 30.09 9.83 12.41
C SER A 98 28.60 10.11 12.16
N GLY A 99 27.73 9.39 12.88
CA GLY A 99 26.30 9.65 12.82
C GLY A 99 25.94 11.10 13.18
N ARG A 100 26.58 11.67 14.22
CA ARG A 100 26.38 13.08 14.60
C ARG A 100 26.82 14.07 13.54
N GLU A 101 27.96 13.80 12.88
CA GLU A 101 28.45 14.65 11.79
C GLU A 101 27.54 14.58 10.56
N ASN A 102 27.00 13.40 10.26
CA ASN A 102 26.00 13.23 9.19
C ASN A 102 24.72 14.02 9.47
N ILE A 103 24.21 14.00 10.71
CA ILE A 103 23.07 14.83 11.11
C ILE A 103 23.37 16.32 10.87
N ALA A 104 24.56 16.78 11.23
CA ALA A 104 24.96 18.17 11.08
C ALA A 104 25.08 18.60 9.61
N ILE A 105 25.70 17.78 8.76
CA ILE A 105 25.87 18.09 7.33
C ILE A 105 24.54 18.10 6.62
N LEU A 106 23.69 17.08 6.81
CA LEU A 106 22.38 17.02 6.18
C LEU A 106 21.48 18.15 6.67
N GLY A 107 21.51 18.48 7.97
CA GLY A 107 20.80 19.65 8.49
C GLY A 107 21.26 20.96 7.86
N THR A 108 22.58 21.12 7.66
CA THR A 108 23.15 22.31 7.00
C THR A 108 22.74 22.40 5.54
N MET A 109 22.78 21.28 4.79
CA MET A 109 22.32 21.21 3.39
C MET A 109 20.85 21.60 3.24
N MET A 110 20.04 21.31 4.27
CA MET A 110 18.61 21.60 4.30
C MET A 110 18.29 23.01 4.84
N GLY A 111 19.32 23.82 5.08
CA GLY A 111 19.20 25.22 5.48
C GLY A 111 18.90 25.44 6.96
N LEU A 112 19.19 24.45 7.82
CA LEU A 112 19.03 24.59 9.27
C LEU A 112 20.19 25.40 9.87
N SER A 113 19.86 26.25 10.84
CA SER A 113 20.81 26.92 11.71
C SER A 113 21.48 25.94 12.68
N ARG A 114 22.61 26.34 13.28
CA ARG A 114 23.32 25.51 14.27
C ARG A 114 22.43 25.11 15.46
N THR A 115 21.56 26.02 15.91
CA THR A 115 20.61 25.76 17.00
C THR A 115 19.54 24.75 16.61
N GLU A 116 19.02 24.84 15.38
CA GLU A 116 18.07 23.85 14.86
C GLU A 116 18.74 22.49 14.70
N ILE A 117 19.97 22.44 14.18
CA ILE A 117 20.74 21.19 14.04
C ILE A 117 20.91 20.48 15.39
N GLN A 118 21.22 21.22 16.46
CA GLN A 118 21.35 20.62 17.81
C GLN A 118 20.01 20.04 18.31
N ALA A 119 18.91 20.75 18.09
CA ALA A 119 17.58 20.28 18.46
C ALA A 119 17.16 19.04 17.64
N VAL A 120 17.49 19.02 16.34
CA VAL A 120 17.28 17.86 15.47
C VAL A 120 18.13 16.69 15.93
N ALA A 121 19.42 16.90 16.21
CA ALA A 121 20.33 15.84 16.66
C ALA A 121 19.83 15.12 17.90
N ALA A 122 19.30 15.84 18.89
CA ALA A 122 18.71 15.24 20.08
C ALA A 122 17.50 14.34 19.76
N LYS A 123 16.63 14.77 18.83
CA LYS A 123 15.47 13.98 18.40
C LYS A 123 15.88 12.75 17.58
N VAL A 124 16.87 12.90 16.70
CA VAL A 124 17.41 11.78 15.90
C VAL A 124 18.08 10.75 16.82
N GLU A 125 18.79 11.18 17.85
CA GLU A 125 19.45 10.31 18.81
C GLU A 125 18.44 9.43 19.57
N ASP A 126 17.37 10.04 20.09
CA ASP A 126 16.28 9.33 20.76
C ASP A 126 15.50 8.40 19.80
N PHE A 127 15.24 8.86 18.57
CA PHE A 127 14.49 8.09 17.60
C PHE A 127 15.28 6.89 17.03
N SER A 128 16.56 7.09 16.69
CA SER A 128 17.37 6.07 15.99
C SER A 128 17.79 4.91 16.89
N GLU A 129 17.76 5.08 18.22
CA GLU A 129 18.16 4.08 19.21
C GLU A 129 19.60 3.59 19.02
N LEU A 130 20.46 4.43 18.42
CA LEU A 130 21.84 4.08 18.10
C LEU A 130 22.81 4.32 19.27
N GLY A 131 22.46 5.20 20.22
CA GLY A 131 23.29 5.53 21.37
C GLY A 131 24.72 5.91 20.95
N ASP A 132 25.72 5.31 21.60
CA ASP A 132 27.15 5.57 21.35
C ASP A 132 27.60 5.31 19.91
N TRP A 133 26.84 4.55 19.12
CA TRP A 133 27.17 4.36 17.70
C TRP A 133 27.18 5.67 16.92
N LEU A 134 26.41 6.68 17.35
CA LEU A 134 26.37 8.00 16.71
C LEU A 134 27.73 8.73 16.73
N LEU A 135 28.65 8.32 17.60
CA LEU A 135 30.02 8.85 17.69
C LEU A 135 31.00 8.11 16.78
N ARG A 136 30.57 7.01 16.14
CA ARG A 136 31.39 6.18 15.26
C ARG A 136 31.10 6.48 13.79
N PRO A 137 32.10 6.32 12.89
CA PRO A 137 31.90 6.41 11.46
C PRO A 137 30.80 5.49 10.93
N VAL A 138 30.00 5.99 9.99
CA VAL A 138 28.84 5.27 9.44
C VAL A 138 29.24 4.01 8.66
N TRP A 139 30.45 3.91 8.11
CA TRP A 139 30.91 2.67 7.46
C TRP A 139 30.97 1.45 8.40
N GLN A 140 30.98 1.66 9.72
CA GLN A 140 30.92 0.57 10.71
C GLN A 140 29.49 0.12 11.02
N TYR A 141 28.48 0.80 10.48
CA TYR A 141 27.08 0.54 10.80
C TYR A 141 26.58 -0.66 9.98
N SER A 142 25.68 -1.43 10.58
CA SER A 142 24.85 -2.35 9.78
C SER A 142 23.91 -1.57 8.87
N SER A 143 23.40 -2.19 7.80
CA SER A 143 22.40 -1.58 6.91
C SER A 143 21.15 -1.10 7.67
N GLY A 144 20.73 -1.84 8.71
CA GLY A 144 19.64 -1.43 9.60
C GLY A 144 19.97 -0.13 10.35
N MET A 145 21.17 -0.03 10.93
CA MET A 145 21.59 1.17 11.66
C MET A 145 21.73 2.39 10.75
N VAL A 146 22.32 2.24 9.56
CA VAL A 146 22.38 3.31 8.54
C VAL A 146 20.99 3.84 8.27
N SER A 147 20.04 2.93 8.10
CA SER A 147 18.67 3.29 7.76
C SER A 147 17.91 3.92 8.93
N ARG A 148 18.14 3.46 10.17
CA ARG A 148 17.57 4.09 11.37
C ARG A 148 18.04 5.53 11.52
N LEU A 149 19.34 5.78 11.31
CA LEU A 149 19.92 7.12 11.32
C LEU A 149 19.29 7.99 10.23
N ALA A 150 19.31 7.50 9.00
CA ALA A 150 18.81 8.22 7.84
C ALA A 150 17.31 8.57 7.96
N PHE A 151 16.50 7.63 8.45
CA PHE A 151 15.08 7.85 8.70
C PHE A 151 14.85 8.88 9.81
N GLY A 152 15.62 8.80 10.90
CA GLY A 152 15.54 9.79 11.98
C GLY A 152 15.84 11.20 11.46
N ILE A 153 16.91 11.35 10.66
CA ILE A 153 17.25 12.64 10.05
C ILE A 153 16.09 13.14 9.18
N ALA A 154 15.58 12.30 8.28
CA ALA A 154 14.50 12.66 7.36
C ALA A 154 13.25 13.20 8.09
N LEU A 155 12.85 12.56 9.18
CA LEU A 155 11.68 12.97 9.96
C LEU A 155 11.87 14.31 10.67
N TYR A 156 13.05 14.56 11.24
CA TYR A 156 13.24 15.70 12.16
C TYR A 156 13.83 16.94 11.51
N VAL A 157 14.26 16.88 10.25
CA VAL A 157 14.83 18.02 9.51
C VAL A 157 13.80 19.12 9.15
N GLN A 158 12.61 19.11 9.75
CA GLN A 158 11.56 20.14 9.56
C GLN A 158 11.18 20.34 8.09
N ALA A 159 10.97 19.24 7.37
CA ALA A 159 10.47 19.28 6.00
C ALA A 159 8.99 19.68 5.97
N GLU A 160 8.61 20.46 4.95
CA GLU A 160 7.20 20.77 4.64
C GLU A 160 6.57 19.74 3.69
N LEU A 161 7.42 19.06 2.93
CA LEU A 161 7.08 17.94 2.04
C LEU A 161 8.02 16.77 2.29
N LEU A 162 7.44 15.64 2.69
CA LEU A 162 8.14 14.36 2.76
C LEU A 162 7.83 13.55 1.50
N ILE A 163 8.88 13.07 0.81
CA ILE A 163 8.72 12.14 -0.32
C ILE A 163 9.27 10.80 0.14
N VAL A 164 8.45 9.74 0.10
CA VAL A 164 8.83 8.41 0.58
C VAL A 164 8.66 7.40 -0.53
N ASP A 165 9.75 6.73 -0.94
CA ASP A 165 9.75 5.71 -1.99
C ASP A 165 10.10 4.34 -1.41
N GLU A 166 9.11 3.51 -1.09
CA GLU A 166 9.27 2.11 -0.60
C GLU A 166 10.20 1.89 0.61
N ALA A 167 10.78 2.97 1.14
CA ALA A 167 11.79 3.00 2.19
C ALA A 167 11.20 2.83 3.59
N LEU A 168 9.89 2.59 3.71
CA LEU A 168 9.26 2.24 4.98
C LEU A 168 9.53 0.80 5.40
N SER A 169 10.04 -0.04 4.49
CA SER A 169 10.31 -1.46 4.75
C SER A 169 11.63 -1.70 5.51
N VAL A 170 12.22 -0.67 6.13
CA VAL A 170 13.56 -0.76 6.69
C VAL A 170 13.56 -0.91 8.21
N GLY A 171 14.46 -1.77 8.71
CA GLY A 171 14.53 -2.14 10.12
C GLY A 171 13.61 -3.31 10.48
N ASP A 172 13.54 -3.63 11.77
CA ASP A 172 12.60 -4.62 12.30
C ASP A 172 11.16 -4.07 12.36
N ILE A 173 10.20 -4.97 12.61
CA ILE A 173 8.75 -4.64 12.66
C ILE A 173 8.45 -3.56 13.70
N MET A 174 9.16 -3.52 14.83
CA MET A 174 8.94 -2.51 15.87
C MET A 174 9.42 -1.14 15.38
N PHE A 175 10.57 -1.07 14.72
CA PHE A 175 11.08 0.16 14.13
C PHE A 175 10.19 0.65 12.97
N GLN A 176 9.72 -0.24 12.09
CA GLN A 176 8.76 0.13 11.04
C GLN A 176 7.48 0.73 11.61
N LYS A 177 6.95 0.16 12.71
CA LYS A 177 5.79 0.72 13.42
C LYS A 177 6.11 2.11 14.01
N LYS A 178 7.31 2.30 14.57
CA LYS A 178 7.79 3.60 15.06
C LYS A 178 7.85 4.65 13.94
N CYS A 179 8.38 4.27 12.78
CA CYS A 179 8.43 5.10 11.58
C CYS A 179 7.04 5.54 11.10
N LEU A 180 6.09 4.59 11.02
CA LEU A 180 4.72 4.89 10.61
C LEU A 180 4.04 5.86 11.59
N ASN A 181 4.17 5.62 12.90
CA ASN A 181 3.62 6.52 13.92
C ASN A 181 4.21 7.94 13.82
N ALA A 182 5.51 8.06 13.54
CA ALA A 182 6.13 9.35 13.32
C ALA A 182 5.58 10.07 12.08
N ILE A 183 5.36 9.34 10.97
CA ILE A 183 4.74 9.90 9.77
C ILE A 183 3.32 10.42 10.08
N TYR A 184 2.49 9.64 10.80
CA TYR A 184 1.16 10.10 11.19
C TYR A 184 1.21 11.38 12.02
N ALA A 185 2.10 11.46 13.01
CA ALA A 185 2.27 12.66 13.81
C ALA A 185 2.69 13.89 12.98
N MET A 186 3.49 13.69 11.93
CA MET A 186 3.86 14.78 11.01
C MET A 186 2.69 15.22 10.12
N LEU A 187 1.90 14.26 9.62
CA LEU A 187 0.68 14.56 8.86
C LEU A 187 -0.32 15.36 9.71
N GLU A 188 -0.50 15.00 10.98
CA GLU A 188 -1.33 15.75 11.94
C GLU A 188 -0.82 17.18 12.20
N GLN A 189 0.49 17.41 12.05
CA GLN A 189 1.11 18.74 12.14
C GLN A 189 1.02 19.55 10.84
N GLY A 190 0.39 19.00 9.78
CA GLY A 190 0.21 19.67 8.50
C GLY A 190 1.39 19.51 7.54
N VAL A 191 2.32 18.59 7.81
CA VAL A 191 3.36 18.23 6.83
C VAL A 191 2.71 17.51 5.66
N SER A 192 3.11 17.85 4.44
CA SER A 192 2.59 17.20 3.24
C SER A 192 3.38 15.93 2.93
N LEU A 193 2.72 14.93 2.36
CA LEU A 193 3.34 13.64 2.05
C LEU A 193 3.10 13.23 0.60
N LEU A 194 4.15 12.73 -0.04
CA LEU A 194 4.07 12.03 -1.31
C LEU A 194 4.65 10.64 -1.13
N PHE A 195 3.81 9.62 -1.24
CA PHE A 195 4.15 8.25 -0.88
C PHE A 195 4.04 7.32 -2.09
N VAL A 196 5.10 6.58 -2.36
CA VAL A 196 5.14 5.53 -3.39
C VAL A 196 5.30 4.20 -2.71
N SER A 197 4.38 3.29 -3.04
CA SER A 197 4.39 1.93 -2.51
C SER A 197 3.87 0.95 -3.53
N HIS A 198 4.44 -0.25 -3.52
CA HIS A 198 3.87 -1.43 -4.15
C HIS A 198 2.70 -2.04 -3.37
N SER A 199 2.42 -1.57 -2.14
CA SER A 199 1.29 -2.03 -1.34
C SER A 199 0.11 -1.06 -1.48
N PRO A 200 -0.98 -1.45 -2.16
CA PRO A 200 -2.15 -0.59 -2.27
C PRO A 200 -2.81 -0.31 -0.91
N ALA A 201 -2.74 -1.26 0.03
CA ALA A 201 -3.23 -1.07 1.39
C ALA A 201 -2.44 0.00 2.16
N ALA A 202 -1.12 0.09 1.96
CA ALA A 202 -0.32 1.13 2.61
C ALA A 202 -0.72 2.53 2.10
N ILE A 203 -1.03 2.64 0.79
CA ILE A 203 -1.46 3.90 0.19
C ILE A 203 -2.81 4.34 0.71
N THR A 204 -3.82 3.46 0.72
CA THR A 204 -5.15 3.83 1.25
C THR A 204 -5.13 4.13 2.75
N ARG A 205 -4.18 3.54 3.49
CA ARG A 205 -4.03 3.76 4.94
C ARG A 205 -3.36 5.10 5.27
N ILE A 206 -2.37 5.51 4.49
CA ILE A 206 -1.50 6.67 4.80
C ILE A 206 -1.94 7.92 4.03
N CYS A 207 -2.49 7.75 2.83
CA CYS A 207 -2.77 8.86 1.91
C CYS A 207 -4.27 9.13 1.77
N THR A 208 -4.64 10.41 1.74
CA THR A 208 -6.00 10.86 1.45
C THR A 208 -6.30 10.80 -0.04
N ASP A 209 -5.33 11.23 -0.85
CA ASP A 209 -5.43 11.28 -2.30
C ASP A 209 -4.57 10.18 -2.93
N GLY A 210 -4.94 9.79 -4.15
CA GLY A 210 -4.25 8.78 -4.92
C GLY A 210 -4.05 9.21 -6.38
N MET A 211 -2.97 8.71 -6.97
CA MET A 211 -2.64 8.83 -8.38
C MET A 211 -2.34 7.44 -8.94
N LEU A 212 -2.98 7.08 -10.05
CA LEU A 212 -2.65 5.89 -10.82
C LEU A 212 -1.82 6.27 -12.05
N LEU A 213 -0.60 5.76 -12.13
CA LEU A 213 0.27 5.88 -13.28
C LEU A 213 0.32 4.59 -14.10
N GLU A 214 0.25 4.73 -15.42
CA GLU A 214 0.50 3.65 -16.38
C GLU A 214 1.30 4.17 -17.58
N SER A 215 2.41 3.50 -17.90
CA SER A 215 3.27 3.81 -19.04
C SER A 215 3.59 5.31 -19.21
N GLY A 216 3.87 5.98 -18.08
CA GLY A 216 4.22 7.40 -18.03
C GLY A 216 3.05 8.37 -18.12
N LYS A 217 1.80 7.88 -18.12
CA LYS A 217 0.59 8.71 -18.11
C LYS A 217 -0.13 8.58 -16.78
N MET A 218 -0.82 9.65 -16.38
CA MET A 218 -1.74 9.63 -15.25
C MET A 218 -3.11 9.18 -15.74
N LEU A 219 -3.51 7.98 -15.33
CA LEU A 219 -4.82 7.42 -15.65
C LEU A 219 -5.91 7.97 -14.74
N TYR A 220 -5.58 8.14 -13.46
CA TYR A 220 -6.51 8.57 -12.44
C TYR A 220 -5.82 9.46 -11.41
N TYR A 221 -6.56 10.43 -10.88
CA TYR A 221 -6.19 11.28 -9.77
C TYR A 221 -7.45 11.67 -8.99
N GLY A 222 -7.50 11.34 -7.71
CA GLY A 222 -8.69 11.51 -6.87
C GLY A 222 -8.43 10.97 -5.46
N THR A 223 -9.45 10.42 -4.81
CA THR A 223 -9.22 9.82 -3.48
C THR A 223 -8.37 8.55 -3.58
N SER A 224 -7.66 8.21 -2.50
CA SER A 224 -6.84 6.99 -2.46
C SER A 224 -7.67 5.71 -2.67
N MET A 225 -8.92 5.70 -2.19
CA MET A 225 -9.86 4.58 -2.37
C MET A 225 -10.31 4.43 -3.83
N GLU A 226 -10.73 5.51 -4.49
CA GLU A 226 -11.12 5.45 -5.90
C GLU A 226 -9.92 5.07 -6.79
N THR A 227 -8.72 5.53 -6.44
CA THR A 227 -7.48 5.15 -7.13
C THR A 227 -7.22 3.65 -7.03
N LEU A 228 -7.53 3.04 -5.88
CA LEU A 228 -7.41 1.60 -5.67
C LEU A 228 -8.40 0.82 -6.55
N ASP A 229 -9.63 1.30 -6.65
CA ASP A 229 -10.66 0.68 -7.51
C ASP A 229 -10.25 0.72 -8.99
N GLU A 230 -9.76 1.87 -9.46
CA GLU A 230 -9.21 2.01 -10.81
C GLU A 230 -7.98 1.12 -11.03
N TYR A 231 -7.08 1.04 -10.04
CA TYR A 231 -5.95 0.12 -10.10
C TYR A 231 -6.39 -1.33 -10.29
N TYR A 232 -7.37 -1.80 -9.51
CA TYR A 232 -7.92 -3.14 -9.67
C TYR A 232 -8.69 -3.32 -10.99
N ALA A 233 -9.37 -2.28 -11.48
CA ALA A 233 -10.00 -2.31 -12.79
C ALA A 233 -8.97 -2.55 -13.92
N THR A 234 -7.80 -1.90 -13.87
CA THR A 234 -6.72 -2.14 -14.85
C THR A 234 -6.14 -3.56 -14.78
N LEU A 235 -6.20 -4.20 -13.62
CA LEU A 235 -5.80 -5.60 -13.44
C LEU A 235 -6.88 -6.60 -13.89
N GLY A 236 -8.05 -6.12 -14.34
CA GLY A 236 -9.19 -6.98 -14.68
C GLY A 236 -9.85 -7.62 -13.46
N ILE A 237 -9.69 -7.01 -12.28
CA ILE A 237 -10.19 -7.48 -10.99
C ILE A 237 -11.53 -6.79 -10.64
N ALA A 238 -11.84 -5.63 -11.24
CA ALA A 238 -13.11 -4.95 -11.06
C ALA A 238 -14.20 -5.47 -12.02
N GLY A 239 -15.39 -5.74 -11.48
CA GLY A 239 -16.64 -5.82 -12.24
C GLY A 239 -16.83 -7.06 -13.11
N LYS A 240 -17.11 -8.19 -12.45
CA LYS A 240 -18.03 -9.27 -12.88
C LYS A 240 -18.14 -10.26 -11.73
N THR A 241 -19.27 -10.92 -11.62
CA THR A 241 -19.73 -11.90 -10.60
C THR A 241 -18.72 -12.94 -10.08
N THR A 242 -17.53 -13.03 -10.67
CA THR A 242 -16.40 -13.84 -10.22
C THR A 242 -15.17 -12.93 -10.11
N ARG A 243 -14.78 -12.58 -8.88
CA ARG A 243 -13.65 -11.66 -8.63
C ARG A 243 -12.35 -12.44 -8.74
N LYS A 244 -11.57 -12.18 -9.80
CA LYS A 244 -10.25 -12.81 -10.01
C LYS A 244 -9.26 -12.26 -9.01
N LEU A 245 -8.60 -13.17 -8.30
CA LEU A 245 -7.64 -12.86 -7.25
C LEU A 245 -6.25 -12.56 -7.84
N LEU A 246 -5.36 -11.91 -7.07
CA LEU A 246 -4.00 -11.50 -7.49
C LEU A 246 -3.21 -12.62 -8.21
N PRO A 247 -2.30 -12.32 -9.15
CA PRO A 247 -1.44 -13.33 -9.78
C PRO A 247 -0.70 -14.25 -8.79
N GLU A 248 -0.50 -15.53 -9.14
CA GLU A 248 0.08 -16.55 -8.24
C GLU A 248 1.49 -16.21 -7.73
N ASP A 249 2.27 -15.48 -8.51
CA ASP A 249 3.66 -15.07 -8.23
C ASP A 249 3.77 -13.96 -7.16
N GLN A 250 2.64 -13.36 -6.77
CA GLN A 250 2.60 -12.27 -5.79
C GLN A 250 1.97 -12.69 -4.45
N ARG A 251 1.65 -13.97 -4.27
CA ARG A 251 0.99 -14.49 -3.06
C ARG A 251 1.93 -15.29 -2.18
N GLN A 252 1.66 -15.28 -0.87
CA GLN A 252 2.42 -16.05 0.11
C GLN A 252 1.84 -17.45 0.30
N GLY A 253 2.70 -18.45 0.51
CA GLY A 253 2.31 -19.84 0.85
C GLY A 253 2.76 -20.87 -0.18
N SER A 254 2.71 -22.16 0.20
CA SER A 254 3.28 -23.27 -0.58
C SER A 254 2.68 -23.45 -1.98
N GLY A 255 1.40 -23.13 -2.16
CA GLY A 255 0.70 -23.34 -3.44
C GLY A 255 0.25 -24.75 -3.68
N ASP A 256 0.21 -25.58 -2.64
CA ASP A 256 -0.47 -26.87 -2.70
C ASP A 256 -1.99 -26.71 -2.78
N MET A 257 -2.50 -25.60 -2.25
CA MET A 257 -3.87 -25.12 -2.44
C MET A 257 -3.83 -23.63 -2.75
N ARG A 258 -4.64 -23.21 -3.71
CA ARG A 258 -4.78 -21.80 -4.13
C ARG A 258 -6.25 -21.43 -4.17
N VAL A 259 -6.58 -20.30 -3.58
CA VAL A 259 -7.91 -19.70 -3.75
C VAL A 259 -7.98 -19.10 -5.15
N THR A 260 -9.01 -19.46 -5.90
CA THR A 260 -9.16 -19.04 -7.31
C THR A 260 -10.12 -17.86 -7.45
N SER A 261 -11.21 -17.84 -6.68
CA SER A 261 -12.17 -16.74 -6.67
C SER A 261 -13.02 -16.75 -5.40
N ILE A 262 -13.68 -15.62 -5.15
CA ILE A 262 -14.63 -15.46 -4.04
C ILE A 262 -15.92 -14.88 -4.60
N GLU A 263 -17.04 -15.49 -4.22
CA GLU A 263 -18.39 -15.08 -4.57
C GLU A 263 -19.21 -14.86 -3.31
N PHE A 264 -20.17 -13.95 -3.37
CA PHE A 264 -21.16 -13.76 -2.33
C PHE A 264 -22.48 -14.40 -2.77
N LEU A 265 -23.13 -15.15 -1.89
CA LEU A 265 -24.44 -15.73 -2.15
C LEU A 265 -25.47 -15.19 -1.16
N ASP A 266 -26.71 -15.04 -1.62
CA ASP A 266 -27.87 -14.77 -0.76
C ASP A 266 -28.38 -16.03 -0.04
N SER A 267 -29.39 -15.88 0.82
CA SER A 267 -30.06 -17.00 1.51
C SER A 267 -30.68 -18.06 0.59
N LYS A 268 -30.87 -17.76 -0.70
CA LYS A 268 -31.40 -18.68 -1.71
C LYS A 268 -30.30 -19.34 -2.54
N GLY A 269 -29.03 -19.00 -2.30
CA GLY A 269 -27.87 -19.50 -3.04
C GLY A 269 -27.60 -18.76 -4.35
N ASN A 270 -28.25 -17.62 -4.63
CA ASN A 270 -27.98 -16.81 -5.81
C ASN A 270 -26.73 -15.96 -5.58
N VAL A 271 -25.89 -15.83 -6.61
CA VAL A 271 -24.74 -14.92 -6.58
C VAL A 271 -25.22 -13.47 -6.52
N ILE A 272 -24.68 -12.71 -5.58
CA ILE A 272 -24.96 -11.28 -5.37
C ILE A 272 -23.66 -10.48 -5.48
N ASP A 273 -23.78 -9.23 -5.94
CA ASP A 273 -22.61 -8.33 -6.08
C ASP A 273 -22.09 -7.84 -4.73
N ALA A 274 -23.01 -7.67 -3.77
CA ALA A 274 -22.76 -7.09 -2.47
C ALA A 274 -23.71 -7.68 -1.39
N PRO A 275 -23.20 -8.07 -0.21
CA PRO A 275 -24.03 -8.46 0.92
C PRO A 275 -24.93 -7.32 1.45
N ILE A 276 -26.09 -7.69 2.00
CA ILE A 276 -27.04 -6.76 2.62
C ILE A 276 -26.84 -6.78 4.14
N THR A 277 -26.81 -5.61 4.77
CA THR A 277 -26.68 -5.50 6.23
C THR A 277 -27.83 -6.22 6.94
N GLY A 278 -27.49 -7.05 7.93
CA GLY A 278 -28.44 -7.80 8.75
C GLY A 278 -29.09 -9.01 8.06
N ALA A 279 -28.83 -9.21 6.76
CA ALA A 279 -29.29 -10.39 6.03
C ALA A 279 -28.27 -11.54 6.12
N ALA A 280 -28.74 -12.75 5.82
CA ALA A 280 -27.86 -13.91 5.67
C ALA A 280 -27.02 -13.76 4.39
N ALA A 281 -25.73 -14.04 4.52
CA ALA A 281 -24.79 -14.02 3.41
C ALA A 281 -23.84 -15.22 3.48
N THR A 282 -23.55 -15.82 2.34
CA THR A 282 -22.57 -16.91 2.23
C THR A 282 -21.38 -16.47 1.38
N PHE A 283 -20.19 -16.58 1.95
CA PHE A 283 -18.93 -16.40 1.24
C PHE A 283 -18.53 -17.74 0.62
N LYS A 284 -18.61 -17.85 -0.70
CA LYS A 284 -18.18 -19.01 -1.46
C LYS A 284 -16.74 -18.81 -1.92
N ILE A 285 -15.84 -19.64 -1.40
CA ILE A 285 -14.40 -19.58 -1.63
C ILE A 285 -14.03 -20.73 -2.56
N ASN A 286 -13.82 -20.41 -3.84
CA ASN A 286 -13.41 -21.39 -4.83
C ASN A 286 -11.89 -21.62 -4.73
N TYR A 287 -11.45 -22.85 -4.89
CA TYR A 287 -10.05 -23.22 -4.79
C TYR A 287 -9.64 -24.29 -5.79
N THR A 288 -8.32 -24.41 -6.00
CA THR A 288 -7.67 -25.53 -6.67
C THR A 288 -6.62 -26.12 -5.74
N ALA A 289 -6.62 -27.44 -5.57
CA ALA A 289 -5.65 -28.17 -4.77
C ALA A 289 -4.85 -29.16 -5.63
N LYS A 290 -3.51 -29.15 -5.49
CA LYS A 290 -2.60 -30.06 -6.21
C LYS A 290 -2.67 -31.48 -5.66
N THR A 291 -2.90 -31.62 -4.37
CA THR A 291 -3.05 -32.88 -3.64
C THR A 291 -4.20 -32.76 -2.64
N PRO A 292 -4.78 -33.88 -2.15
CA PRO A 292 -5.78 -33.80 -1.10
C PRO A 292 -5.22 -33.15 0.17
N ILE A 293 -5.86 -32.08 0.66
CA ILE A 293 -5.38 -31.32 1.82
C ILE A 293 -6.13 -31.76 3.08
N ARG A 294 -5.37 -32.03 4.15
CA ARG A 294 -5.88 -32.36 5.49
C ARG A 294 -5.32 -31.37 6.52
N GLY A 295 -6.00 -31.25 7.67
CA GLY A 295 -5.50 -30.43 8.78
C GLY A 295 -5.35 -28.95 8.43
N TYR A 296 -6.32 -28.39 7.70
CA TYR A 296 -6.33 -26.99 7.30
C TYR A 296 -7.38 -26.20 8.09
N GLY A 297 -7.17 -24.90 8.18
CA GLY A 297 -8.08 -23.90 8.69
C GLY A 297 -8.12 -22.71 7.72
N ILE A 298 -9.31 -22.15 7.58
CA ILE A 298 -9.57 -21.01 6.71
C ILE A 298 -10.07 -19.87 7.58
N ALA A 299 -9.46 -18.70 7.39
CA ALA A 299 -9.91 -17.48 8.01
C ALA A 299 -10.27 -16.43 6.97
N LEU A 300 -11.44 -15.81 7.15
CA LEU A 300 -11.85 -14.60 6.44
C LEU A 300 -11.70 -13.43 7.40
N VAL A 301 -10.87 -12.47 7.02
CA VAL A 301 -10.65 -11.24 7.80
C VAL A 301 -11.26 -10.10 7.01
N ILE A 302 -12.31 -9.48 7.55
CA ILE A 302 -12.95 -8.32 6.96
C ILE A 302 -12.50 -7.09 7.73
N LYS A 303 -11.94 -6.13 7.00
CA LYS A 303 -11.42 -4.88 7.53
C LYS A 303 -12.14 -3.70 6.91
N ASN A 304 -12.13 -2.57 7.60
CA ASN A 304 -12.52 -1.30 7.01
C ASN A 304 -11.37 -0.62 6.25
N SER A 305 -11.66 0.55 5.68
CA SER A 305 -10.67 1.39 5.00
C SER A 305 -9.51 1.85 5.89
N ARG A 306 -9.67 1.78 7.23
CA ARG A 306 -8.64 2.12 8.22
C ARG A 306 -7.79 0.92 8.65
N ASP A 307 -7.94 -0.23 7.99
CA ASP A 307 -7.29 -1.50 8.31
C ASP A 307 -7.71 -2.09 9.68
N GLU A 308 -8.76 -1.57 10.29
CA GLU A 308 -9.32 -2.10 11.53
C GLU A 308 -10.10 -3.37 11.21
N ILE A 309 -9.84 -4.43 11.98
CA ILE A 309 -10.55 -5.70 11.83
C ILE A 309 -11.96 -5.52 12.40
N LEU A 310 -12.95 -5.59 11.52
CA LEU A 310 -14.37 -5.55 11.91
C LEU A 310 -14.90 -6.95 12.19
N LEU A 311 -14.54 -7.91 11.34
CA LEU A 311 -15.03 -9.28 11.42
C LEU A 311 -13.92 -10.29 11.17
N PHE A 312 -13.88 -11.34 12.00
CA PHE A 312 -12.97 -12.47 11.85
C PHE A 312 -13.77 -13.77 11.85
N LEU A 313 -13.88 -14.40 10.69
CA LEU A 313 -14.53 -15.69 10.50
C LEU A 313 -13.44 -16.75 10.37
N ASN A 314 -13.59 -17.89 11.04
CA ASN A 314 -12.58 -18.94 11.06
C ASN A 314 -13.22 -20.33 11.16
N SER A 315 -12.75 -21.25 10.32
CA SER A 315 -13.20 -22.64 10.27
C SER A 315 -12.60 -23.53 11.37
N ALA A 316 -11.79 -23.01 12.29
CA ALA A 316 -11.07 -23.82 13.29
C ALA A 316 -11.96 -24.73 14.19
N LYS A 317 -13.24 -24.40 14.35
CA LYS A 317 -14.21 -25.23 15.09
C LYS A 317 -15.10 -26.11 14.18
N ALA A 318 -14.95 -25.99 12.86
CA ALA A 318 -15.74 -26.75 11.90
C ALA A 318 -14.96 -27.99 11.45
N ASP A 319 -15.62 -29.15 11.48
CA ASP A 319 -15.08 -30.37 10.87
C ASP A 319 -15.46 -30.41 9.38
N LEU A 320 -14.59 -29.86 8.55
CA LEU A 320 -14.79 -29.81 7.10
C LEU A 320 -14.34 -31.11 6.40
N GLY A 321 -13.63 -32.01 7.07
CA GLY A 321 -12.98 -33.15 6.42
C GLY A 321 -11.90 -32.73 5.40
N PRO A 322 -11.35 -33.67 4.61
CA PRO A 322 -10.29 -33.39 3.64
C PRO A 322 -10.81 -32.58 2.44
N LEU A 323 -10.01 -31.63 1.95
CA LEU A 323 -10.25 -31.02 0.64
C LEU A 323 -9.82 -32.01 -0.45
N PRO A 324 -10.70 -32.37 -1.40
CA PRO A 324 -10.30 -33.18 -2.55
C PRO A 324 -9.27 -32.43 -3.41
N GLN A 325 -8.47 -33.21 -4.12
CA GLN A 325 -7.60 -32.72 -5.19
C GLN A 325 -8.44 -32.14 -6.34
N GLY A 326 -7.92 -31.13 -7.02
CA GLY A 326 -8.59 -30.44 -8.12
C GLY A 326 -9.37 -29.23 -7.65
N ASN A 327 -10.42 -28.87 -8.40
CA ASN A 327 -11.24 -27.70 -8.10
C ASN A 327 -12.32 -28.02 -7.07
N GLY A 328 -12.58 -27.08 -6.17
CA GLY A 328 -13.68 -27.20 -5.22
C GLY A 328 -14.10 -25.84 -4.66
N ALA A 329 -15.13 -25.85 -3.81
CA ALA A 329 -15.58 -24.65 -3.13
C ALA A 329 -15.89 -24.89 -1.66
N ILE A 330 -15.65 -23.88 -0.85
CA ILE A 330 -15.88 -23.87 0.59
C ILE A 330 -16.82 -22.72 0.89
N LEU A 331 -17.87 -23.00 1.66
CA LEU A 331 -18.93 -22.05 1.96
C LEU A 331 -18.81 -21.64 3.43
N CYS A 332 -18.71 -20.33 3.68
CA CYS A 332 -18.86 -19.75 5.01
C CYS A 332 -20.16 -18.96 5.05
N THR A 333 -21.16 -19.44 5.77
CA THR A 333 -22.49 -18.81 5.89
C THR A 333 -22.59 -18.06 7.21
N VAL A 334 -22.95 -16.77 7.12
CA VAL A 334 -23.22 -15.90 8.28
C VAL A 334 -24.73 -15.58 8.27
N PRO A 335 -25.50 -15.98 9.30
CA PRO A 335 -26.97 -15.81 9.30
C PRO A 335 -27.46 -14.37 9.28
N ALA A 336 -26.70 -13.44 9.88
CA ALA A 336 -26.99 -12.02 9.87
C ALA A 336 -25.68 -11.24 9.91
N LEU A 337 -25.32 -10.57 8.82
CA LEU A 337 -24.05 -9.86 8.71
C LEU A 337 -24.16 -8.43 9.30
N PRO A 338 -23.54 -8.11 10.46
CA PRO A 338 -23.79 -6.86 11.19
C PRO A 338 -22.81 -5.75 10.79
N LEU A 339 -22.57 -5.59 9.49
CA LEU A 339 -21.65 -4.58 8.95
C LEU A 339 -22.41 -3.44 8.28
N LEU A 340 -21.97 -2.21 8.52
CA LEU A 340 -22.62 -0.98 8.03
C LEU A 340 -21.73 -0.16 7.08
N GLU A 341 -20.47 -0.56 6.91
CA GLU A 341 -19.47 0.23 6.22
C GLU A 341 -19.39 -0.06 4.72
N LYS A 342 -18.85 0.92 4.00
CA LYS A 342 -18.44 0.82 2.60
C LYS A 342 -16.92 0.68 2.51
N GLY A 343 -16.42 0.18 1.38
CA GLY A 343 -15.00 -0.04 1.16
C GLY A 343 -14.42 -1.12 2.07
N LEU A 344 -15.23 -2.14 2.40
CA LEU A 344 -14.76 -3.27 3.20
C LEU A 344 -13.78 -4.12 2.40
N VAL A 345 -12.72 -4.56 3.04
CA VAL A 345 -11.69 -5.38 2.41
C VAL A 345 -11.66 -6.75 3.06
N LEU A 346 -11.85 -7.78 2.24
CA LEU A 346 -11.79 -9.18 2.64
C LEU A 346 -10.41 -9.76 2.34
N THR A 347 -9.76 -10.33 3.35
CA THR A 347 -8.54 -11.13 3.23
C THR A 347 -8.84 -12.58 3.54
N VAL A 348 -8.32 -13.50 2.73
CA VAL A 348 -8.45 -14.96 2.95
C VAL A 348 -7.11 -15.55 3.34
N LYS A 349 -7.10 -16.34 4.41
CA LYS A 349 -5.92 -17.08 4.87
C LYS A 349 -6.26 -18.55 4.96
N VAL A 350 -5.48 -19.38 4.27
CA VAL A 350 -5.59 -20.84 4.32
C VAL A 350 -4.30 -21.40 4.89
N LYS A 351 -4.39 -22.03 6.06
CA LYS A 351 -3.22 -22.54 6.80
C LYS A 351 -3.50 -23.90 7.43
N GLY A 352 -2.48 -24.75 7.50
CA GLY A 352 -2.44 -25.93 8.37
C GLY A 352 -1.15 -25.86 9.19
N ASP A 353 -0.37 -26.95 9.18
CA ASP A 353 1.01 -26.96 9.67
C ASP A 353 1.91 -25.99 8.89
N ILE A 354 1.54 -25.73 7.63
CA ILE A 354 2.17 -24.73 6.75
C ILE A 354 1.12 -23.73 6.24
N VAL A 355 1.58 -22.58 5.77
CA VAL A 355 0.72 -21.62 5.05
C VAL A 355 0.53 -22.12 3.62
N PHE A 356 -0.72 -22.44 3.25
CA PHE A 356 -1.06 -22.88 1.90
C PHE A 356 -1.20 -21.68 0.96
N ASP A 357 -2.07 -20.73 1.32
CA ASP A 357 -2.33 -19.51 0.54
C ASP A 357 -2.74 -18.36 1.46
N ILE A 358 -2.23 -17.16 1.19
CA ILE A 358 -2.71 -15.91 1.77
C ILE A 358 -3.06 -14.98 0.63
N VAL A 359 -4.34 -14.63 0.56
CA VAL A 359 -4.85 -13.66 -0.39
C VAL A 359 -5.22 -12.39 0.36
N GLU A 360 -4.25 -11.49 0.46
CA GLU A 360 -4.48 -10.16 1.00
C GLU A 360 -5.36 -9.35 0.05
N ASN A 361 -6.32 -8.61 0.63
CA ASN A 361 -7.26 -7.78 -0.12
C ASN A 361 -7.93 -8.53 -1.28
N ALA A 362 -8.32 -9.78 -1.01
CA ALA A 362 -8.93 -10.67 -1.97
C ALA A 362 -10.16 -10.04 -2.66
N VAL A 363 -10.98 -9.31 -1.90
CA VAL A 363 -12.17 -8.62 -2.41
C VAL A 363 -12.42 -7.31 -1.66
N THR A 364 -12.67 -6.22 -2.38
CA THR A 364 -13.22 -4.97 -1.81
C THR A 364 -14.72 -4.87 -2.10
N PHE A 365 -15.58 -4.66 -1.11
CA PHE A 365 -17.03 -4.63 -1.31
C PHE A 365 -17.72 -3.64 -0.38
N ASP A 366 -18.92 -3.22 -0.78
CA ASP A 366 -19.79 -2.36 0.03
C ASP A 366 -20.93 -3.16 0.64
N MET A 367 -21.36 -2.77 1.84
CA MET A 367 -22.62 -3.25 2.39
C MET A 367 -23.80 -2.50 1.77
N VAL A 368 -24.82 -3.25 1.35
CA VAL A 368 -26.10 -2.67 0.94
C VAL A 368 -26.94 -2.43 2.20
N ILE A 369 -27.22 -1.16 2.51
CA ILE A 369 -28.10 -0.78 3.61
C ILE A 369 -29.54 -0.66 3.08
N PRO A 370 -30.51 -1.44 3.61
CA PRO A 370 -31.91 -1.36 3.18
C PRO A 370 -32.51 0.04 3.39
N LYS A 371 -33.32 0.50 2.43
CA LYS A 371 -34.06 1.77 2.57
C LYS A 371 -35.01 1.71 3.78
N GLY A 372 -34.85 2.63 4.72
CA GLY A 372 -35.66 2.70 5.94
C GLY A 372 -35.09 1.92 7.13
N ALA A 373 -33.89 1.35 7.04
CA ALA A 373 -33.22 0.73 8.19
C ALA A 373 -32.94 1.79 9.28
N LEU A 374 -33.43 1.54 10.49
CA LEU A 374 -33.12 2.34 11.68
C LEU A 374 -31.86 1.76 12.34
N ILE A 375 -30.74 2.49 12.25
CA ILE A 375 -29.50 2.14 12.95
C ILE A 375 -29.64 2.67 14.38
N ALA A 376 -29.96 1.78 15.32
CA ALA A 376 -30.23 2.15 16.71
C ALA A 376 -28.96 2.51 17.51
N ASP A 377 -27.83 1.86 17.20
CA ASP A 377 -26.52 2.09 17.82
C ASP A 377 -25.42 1.65 16.84
N ALA A 378 -24.40 2.47 16.65
CA ALA A 378 -23.25 2.18 15.78
C ALA A 378 -22.00 2.12 16.65
N ARG A 379 -21.53 0.90 16.93
CA ARG A 379 -20.32 0.66 17.73
C ARG A 379 -19.21 0.10 16.85
N ALA A 380 -18.02 0.64 17.02
CA ALA A 380 -16.80 0.12 16.38
C ALA A 380 -16.14 -0.94 17.28
N GLY A 381 -15.71 -2.05 16.70
CA GLY A 381 -15.01 -3.12 17.40
C GLY A 381 -15.02 -4.45 16.65
N VAL A 382 -14.26 -5.42 17.12
CA VAL A 382 -14.27 -6.79 16.56
C VAL A 382 -15.57 -7.47 16.95
N ILE A 383 -16.41 -7.78 15.97
CA ILE A 383 -17.68 -8.46 16.20
C ILE A 383 -17.46 -9.97 16.02
N TRP A 384 -17.97 -10.76 16.97
CA TRP A 384 -18.11 -12.20 16.75
C TRP A 384 -19.49 -12.48 16.15
N CYS A 385 -19.52 -13.29 15.09
CA CYS A 385 -20.76 -13.71 14.43
C CYS A 385 -20.86 -15.23 14.42
N GLU A 386 -22.09 -15.73 14.53
CA GLU A 386 -22.38 -17.11 14.19
C GLU A 386 -22.01 -17.38 12.74
N GLN A 387 -21.36 -18.51 12.51
CA GLN A 387 -20.82 -18.89 11.21
C GLN A 387 -20.92 -20.40 11.04
N ALA A 388 -21.37 -20.82 9.86
CA ALA A 388 -21.41 -22.23 9.47
C ALA A 388 -20.48 -22.44 8.27
N TRP A 389 -19.62 -23.45 8.37
CA TRP A 389 -18.65 -23.79 7.35
C TRP A 389 -18.99 -25.15 6.74
N THR A 390 -19.06 -25.23 5.41
CA THR A 390 -19.32 -26.48 4.69
C THR A 390 -18.51 -26.56 3.40
N ILE A 391 -18.16 -27.77 2.96
CA ILE A 391 -17.63 -27.98 1.60
C ILE A 391 -18.80 -28.10 0.63
N ASP A 392 -18.74 -27.35 -0.48
CA ASP A 392 -19.67 -27.51 -1.60
C ASP A 392 -19.35 -28.80 -2.34
N LYS A 393 -20.24 -29.79 -2.23
CA LYS A 393 -20.07 -31.10 -2.89
C LYS A 393 -20.55 -31.08 -4.35
N SER A 394 -21.17 -29.99 -4.82
CA SER A 394 -21.71 -29.91 -6.18
C SER A 394 -20.62 -29.80 -7.27
N THR A 395 -19.42 -29.36 -6.92
CA THR A 395 -18.26 -29.25 -7.83
C THR A 395 -17.41 -30.52 -7.90
N GLN A 396 -17.72 -31.56 -7.11
CA GLN A 396 -16.99 -32.84 -7.12
C GLN A 396 -17.49 -33.74 -8.28
N GLY A 397 -17.22 -33.36 -9.53
CA GLY A 397 -17.63 -34.21 -10.65
C GLY A 397 -17.66 -33.59 -12.04
N GLN A 398 -16.64 -32.84 -12.45
CA GLN A 398 -16.35 -32.72 -13.88
C GLN A 398 -14.87 -33.07 -14.11
N PRO A 399 -14.59 -34.14 -14.89
CA PRO A 399 -13.22 -34.60 -15.17
C PRO A 399 -12.43 -33.61 -16.03
#